data_AF-A0A2H5PTX2-F1
#
_entry.id   AF-A0A2H5PTX2-F1
#
_cell.length_a   1.000
_cell.length_b   1.000
_cell.length_c   1.000
_cell.angle_alpha   90.00
_cell.angle_beta   90.00
_cell.angle_gamma   90.00
#
_symmetry.space_group_name_H-M   'P 1'
#
loop_
_entity.id
_entity.type
_entity.pdbx_description
1 polymer ?
#
loop_
_entity_poly.entity_id
_entity_poly.type
_entity_poly.pdbx_seq_one_letter_code
_entity_poly.pdbx_strand_id
1 'polypeptide(L)'
;MEAFMPELLCQRETGNEMEKTTNFPLREAFFLSRASKDCQVSTVDLLRYPTPETGGPVFVGYASTKTSSDEQTSDNRVPQAGFIPDNSEATAGKYVEQLINRGFVDARKRRAGGTINTCSVRGRCRPVLLAVAFKAEFIFFSFMDPEGKSRKNVKPINVFEKQSNFACLDDYDSHMHSLLYFTSKRDHLDPIDWEKICRMFKLLRVLDLGSLVLIQYPSGIENLFLLRYLKLNIPSLKILPSSLLSNLLNLYTLDMLFSYIDHTTDEFWKMNKLRHLNFGSITLPAHPGKYCGSLENLNFISALHPCCCTEDILGRLPNLRNLRIRGDLSYYQFLLSQNICRLSCLESLKLVNESKMPRISKIILAEYLFPHSLTHLSFSNTNLMDDPMSTLEKLPLLQVLKLKQNSYSGRKLTCGSDAFPRLKVLHMKSILWLEEWTMGTGAMPKLECLLINPCAYLKRVPEQL
;
A
#
# COMPACT_ATOMS: atom_id res chain seq x y z
N MET A 1 -49.52 23.36 0.40
CA MET A 1 -49.19 22.88 1.77
C MET A 1 -48.22 21.71 1.66
N GLU A 2 -47.00 21.85 1.13
CA GLU A 2 -45.89 22.78 1.48
C GLU A 2 -45.08 22.34 2.71
N ALA A 3 -43.78 22.14 2.48
CA ALA A 3 -42.74 22.04 3.50
C ALA A 3 -41.37 22.41 2.88
N PHE A 4 -41.20 23.70 2.55
CA PHE A 4 -39.94 24.43 2.35
C PHE A 4 -38.75 23.75 1.63
N MET A 5 -38.53 24.17 0.38
CA MET A 5 -37.18 24.32 -0.17
C MET A 5 -36.54 25.62 0.37
N PRO A 6 -35.23 25.66 0.67
CA PRO A 6 -34.48 26.91 0.83
C PRO A 6 -33.93 27.37 -0.54
N GLU A 7 -34.53 28.39 -1.12
CA GLU A 7 -33.96 29.07 -2.29
C GLU A 7 -32.75 29.92 -1.87
N LEU A 8 -31.60 29.71 -2.53
CA LEU A 8 -30.48 30.65 -2.46
C LEU A 8 -30.64 31.72 -3.54
N LEU A 9 -31.37 32.78 -3.20
CA LEU A 9 -31.57 33.95 -4.04
C LEU A 9 -30.23 34.60 -4.43
N CYS A 10 -29.90 34.52 -5.72
CA CYS A 10 -28.82 35.31 -6.29
C CYS A 10 -29.35 36.73 -6.55
N GLN A 11 -29.02 37.67 -5.65
CA GLN A 11 -29.41 39.07 -5.83
C GLN A 11 -28.73 39.68 -7.06
N ARG A 12 -29.54 40.33 -7.90
CA ARG A 12 -29.04 41.22 -8.95
C ARG A 12 -28.64 42.56 -8.35
N GLU A 13 -27.35 42.82 -8.26
CA GLU A 13 -26.86 44.20 -8.27
C GLU A 13 -26.38 44.54 -9.69
N THR A 14 -26.96 45.59 -10.27
CA THR A 14 -26.59 46.10 -11.61
C THR A 14 -25.68 47.31 -11.45
N GLY A 15 -24.37 47.09 -11.60
CA GLY A 15 -23.37 48.16 -11.56
C GLY A 15 -22.11 47.76 -12.32
N ASN A 16 -21.68 48.59 -13.27
CA ASN A 16 -20.43 48.39 -14.01
C ASN A 16 -19.25 48.78 -13.13
N GLU A 17 -18.51 47.83 -12.53
CA GLU A 17 -17.08 47.99 -12.21
C GLU A 17 -16.38 46.68 -11.79
N MET A 18 -16.36 45.65 -12.66
CA MET A 18 -15.36 44.57 -12.52
C MET A 18 -14.99 43.81 -13.81
N GLU A 19 -15.25 44.37 -14.99
CA GLU A 19 -14.42 44.00 -16.15
C GLU A 19 -12.98 44.48 -15.90
N LYS A 20 -11.99 43.63 -16.22
CA LYS A 20 -10.54 43.83 -15.96
C LYS A 20 -10.10 43.60 -14.51
N THR A 21 -10.21 42.37 -14.02
CA THR A 21 -9.05 41.69 -13.38
C THR A 21 -9.22 40.17 -13.36
N THR A 22 -8.10 39.45 -13.19
CA THR A 22 -8.04 37.98 -13.04
C THR A 22 -8.68 37.13 -14.13
N ASN A 23 -7.95 36.96 -15.24
CA ASN A 23 -8.04 35.73 -16.03
C ASN A 23 -7.77 34.52 -15.12
N PHE A 24 -8.79 33.70 -14.85
CA PHE A 24 -8.67 32.45 -14.08
C PHE A 24 -8.62 31.24 -15.02
N PRO A 25 -7.43 30.77 -15.45
CA PRO A 25 -7.32 29.52 -16.19
C PRO A 25 -7.66 28.34 -15.28
N LEU A 26 -8.81 27.69 -15.52
CA LEU A 26 -9.29 26.52 -14.79
C LEU A 26 -8.39 25.29 -15.05
N ARG A 27 -7.29 25.21 -14.30
CA ARG A 27 -6.38 24.06 -14.22
C ARG A 27 -6.63 23.30 -12.90
N GLU A 28 -6.48 21.97 -12.96
CA GLU A 28 -6.47 21.01 -11.82
C GLU A 28 -7.82 20.44 -11.32
N ALA A 29 -7.85 19.12 -11.03
CA ALA A 29 -8.97 18.36 -10.46
C ALA A 29 -8.44 17.07 -9.76
N PHE A 30 -8.97 16.62 -8.59
CA PHE A 30 -8.49 15.45 -7.83
C PHE A 30 -9.58 14.80 -6.93
N PHE A 31 -10.24 13.71 -7.37
CA PHE A 31 -11.50 13.25 -6.74
C PHE A 31 -11.45 11.96 -5.91
N LEU A 32 -12.02 12.03 -4.70
CA LEU A 32 -12.23 10.88 -3.79
C LEU A 32 -13.71 10.57 -3.54
N SER A 33 -14.02 9.32 -3.18
CA SER A 33 -15.37 8.84 -2.82
C SER A 33 -15.67 8.96 -1.30
N ARG A 34 -16.97 8.87 -0.92
CA ARG A 34 -17.49 9.30 0.40
C ARG A 34 -17.42 8.19 1.44
N ALA A 35 -16.78 8.47 2.57
CA ALA A 35 -16.66 7.57 3.72
C ALA A 35 -17.33 8.17 4.97
N SER A 36 -17.71 7.33 5.92
CA SER A 36 -18.38 7.75 7.17
C SER A 36 -17.38 8.37 8.18
N LYS A 37 -17.87 8.86 9.32
CA LYS A 37 -17.10 9.62 10.34
C LYS A 37 -15.82 8.93 10.83
N ASP A 38 -15.76 7.59 10.77
CA ASP A 38 -14.66 6.79 11.35
C ASP A 38 -13.72 6.14 10.30
N CYS A 39 -13.97 6.36 9.00
CA CYS A 39 -13.27 5.66 7.92
C CYS A 39 -11.96 6.34 7.51
N GLN A 40 -10.84 5.61 7.51
CA GLN A 40 -9.52 6.14 7.15
C GLN A 40 -9.21 5.93 5.67
N VAL A 41 -8.62 6.94 5.02
CA VAL A 41 -8.32 6.95 3.58
C VAL A 41 -6.90 6.44 3.28
N SER A 42 -6.74 5.66 2.22
CA SER A 42 -5.47 5.06 1.75
C SER A 42 -5.38 5.04 0.22
N THR A 43 -4.16 5.10 -0.35
CA THR A 43 -3.87 5.25 -1.80
C THR A 43 -4.11 6.68 -2.36
N VAL A 44 -3.46 7.08 -3.48
CA VAL A 44 -3.68 8.34 -4.26
C VAL A 44 -3.31 8.14 -5.75
N ASP A 45 -4.28 7.81 -6.61
CA ASP A 45 -4.06 7.37 -8.00
C ASP A 45 -3.99 8.52 -9.01
N LEU A 46 -2.79 8.93 -9.40
CA LEU A 46 -2.56 10.10 -10.24
C LEU A 46 -2.80 9.82 -11.75
N LEU A 47 -3.90 10.33 -12.34
CA LEU A 47 -4.11 10.42 -13.80
C LEU A 47 -3.30 11.59 -14.41
N ARG A 48 -2.98 11.58 -15.71
CA ARG A 48 -2.25 12.68 -16.41
C ARG A 48 -2.94 13.14 -17.68
N TYR A 49 -3.01 14.46 -17.89
CA TYR A 49 -3.63 15.10 -19.07
C TYR A 49 -2.59 15.66 -20.09
N PRO A 50 -2.84 15.56 -21.41
CA PRO A 50 -2.15 16.32 -22.45
C PRO A 50 -3.05 17.38 -23.12
N THR A 51 -2.81 18.67 -22.86
CA THR A 51 -3.44 19.80 -23.59
C THR A 51 -2.61 20.20 -24.82
N PRO A 52 -3.21 20.55 -25.96
CA PRO A 52 -2.45 20.97 -27.15
C PRO A 52 -1.69 22.30 -26.98
N GLU A 53 -2.21 23.24 -26.19
CA GLU A 53 -1.83 24.66 -26.29
C GLU A 53 -0.84 25.15 -25.22
N THR A 54 -0.72 24.46 -24.08
CA THR A 54 0.31 24.76 -23.06
C THR A 54 0.81 23.47 -22.41
N GLY A 55 2.09 23.15 -22.60
CA GLY A 55 2.71 21.85 -22.27
C GLY A 55 2.97 21.54 -20.79
N GLY A 56 2.09 21.95 -19.88
CA GLY A 56 2.18 21.62 -18.45
C GLY A 56 1.37 20.36 -18.08
N PRO A 57 1.93 19.36 -17.38
CA PRO A 57 1.17 18.17 -17.00
C PRO A 57 0.23 18.45 -15.81
N VAL A 58 -1.06 18.13 -15.99
CA VAL A 58 -2.08 18.15 -14.92
C VAL A 58 -2.25 16.74 -14.36
N PHE A 59 -2.41 16.62 -13.04
CA PHE A 59 -2.60 15.35 -12.34
C PHE A 59 -3.99 15.24 -11.68
N VAL A 60 -4.50 14.02 -11.43
CA VAL A 60 -5.83 13.76 -10.82
C VAL A 60 -5.78 12.56 -9.88
N GLY A 61 -6.05 12.66 -8.58
CA GLY A 61 -5.83 11.57 -7.59
C GLY A 61 -7.08 10.83 -7.05
N TYR A 62 -7.08 9.49 -6.96
CA TYR A 62 -8.12 8.66 -6.26
C TYR A 62 -7.61 7.86 -5.03
N ALA A 63 -8.44 7.61 -4.01
CA ALA A 63 -8.07 6.95 -2.75
C ALA A 63 -9.20 6.09 -2.15
N SER A 64 -8.86 4.87 -1.73
CA SER A 64 -9.72 3.87 -1.08
C SER A 64 -9.79 4.05 0.45
N THR A 65 -10.45 3.13 1.17
CA THR A 65 -10.65 3.22 2.63
C THR A 65 -10.31 1.95 3.40
N LYS A 66 -9.77 2.12 4.62
CA LYS A 66 -9.62 1.07 5.64
C LYS A 66 -10.72 1.14 6.71
N THR A 67 -11.20 -0.03 7.11
CA THR A 67 -11.88 -0.29 8.39
C THR A 67 -10.87 -0.56 9.50
N SER A 68 -11.29 -0.41 10.76
CA SER A 68 -10.41 -0.36 11.93
C SER A 68 -10.41 -1.64 12.77
N SER A 69 -9.59 -2.61 12.40
CA SER A 69 -9.06 -3.64 13.30
C SER A 69 -7.66 -4.06 12.81
N ASP A 70 -6.75 -4.32 13.75
CA ASP A 70 -5.32 -4.61 13.57
C ASP A 70 -4.43 -3.51 12.95
N GLU A 71 -3.22 -3.36 13.49
CA GLU A 71 -2.15 -2.52 12.92
C GLU A 71 -1.45 -3.21 11.73
N GLN A 72 -2.24 -3.69 10.76
CA GLN A 72 -1.71 -4.13 9.48
C GLN A 72 -1.21 -2.93 8.68
N THR A 73 0.08 -2.68 8.85
CA THR A 73 0.89 -1.72 8.10
C THR A 73 0.81 -2.03 6.60
N SER A 74 0.02 -1.25 5.87
CA SER A 74 0.15 -1.13 4.42
C SER A 74 0.89 0.17 4.10
N ASP A 75 1.53 0.19 2.94
CA ASP A 75 1.98 1.43 2.32
C ASP A 75 0.82 2.02 1.51
N ASN A 76 0.70 3.35 1.52
CA ASN A 76 -0.06 4.05 0.47
C ASN A 76 0.82 4.06 -0.79
N ARG A 77 0.46 3.27 -1.80
CA ARG A 77 1.15 3.23 -3.11
C ARG A 77 0.17 3.50 -4.24
N VAL A 78 0.69 3.99 -5.35
CA VAL A 78 -0.07 4.57 -6.46
C VAL A 78 -0.18 3.58 -7.63
N PRO A 79 -1.33 2.90 -7.84
CA PRO A 79 -1.73 2.24 -9.07
C PRO A 79 -1.14 2.82 -10.36
N GLN A 80 -0.25 2.04 -10.98
CA GLN A 80 0.64 2.49 -12.07
C GLN A 80 -0.03 2.32 -13.45
N ALA A 81 -1.12 3.03 -13.69
CA ALA A 81 -1.85 3.00 -14.97
C ALA A 81 -1.03 3.53 -16.18
N GLY A 82 0.07 4.25 -15.95
CA GLY A 82 0.96 4.80 -16.99
C GLY A 82 0.98 6.33 -17.10
N PHE A 83 0.48 7.03 -16.08
CA PHE A 83 0.32 8.49 -16.09
C PHE A 83 1.53 9.26 -15.57
N ILE A 84 2.38 8.62 -14.76
CA ILE A 84 3.57 9.22 -14.18
C ILE A 84 4.74 8.94 -15.15
N PRO A 85 5.57 9.94 -15.52
CA PRO A 85 6.80 9.70 -16.26
C PRO A 85 7.62 8.58 -15.59
N ASP A 86 8.02 7.60 -16.41
CA ASP A 86 8.81 6.41 -16.01
C ASP A 86 8.14 5.52 -14.93
N ASN A 87 6.85 5.79 -14.63
CA ASN A 87 6.10 5.26 -13.49
C ASN A 87 6.85 5.37 -12.15
N SER A 88 7.70 6.37 -11.95
CA SER A 88 8.59 6.46 -10.78
C SER A 88 7.83 6.84 -9.49
N GLU A 89 8.01 6.05 -8.42
CA GLU A 89 7.45 6.35 -7.08
C GLU A 89 7.99 7.64 -6.46
N ALA A 90 9.25 8.00 -6.75
CA ALA A 90 9.80 9.28 -6.31
C ALA A 90 9.11 10.46 -7.00
N THR A 91 8.72 10.29 -8.27
CA THR A 91 7.93 11.26 -9.02
C THR A 91 6.46 11.29 -8.52
N ALA A 92 5.89 10.13 -8.17
CA ALA A 92 4.58 10.04 -7.53
C ALA A 92 4.52 10.81 -6.19
N GLY A 93 5.52 10.60 -5.33
CA GLY A 93 5.64 11.28 -4.04
C GLY A 93 5.69 12.80 -4.17
N LYS A 94 6.53 13.32 -5.09
CA LYS A 94 6.61 14.76 -5.39
C LYS A 94 5.27 15.37 -5.79
N TYR A 95 4.46 14.66 -6.57
CA TYR A 95 3.12 15.15 -6.92
C TYR A 95 2.17 15.13 -5.71
N VAL A 96 2.17 14.08 -4.88
CA VAL A 96 1.35 14.04 -3.65
C VAL A 96 1.73 15.18 -2.69
N GLU A 97 3.01 15.50 -2.56
CA GLU A 97 3.47 16.66 -1.79
C GLU A 97 3.00 18.00 -2.38
N GLN A 98 3.01 18.16 -3.71
CA GLN A 98 2.41 19.34 -4.37
C GLN A 98 0.91 19.46 -4.07
N LEU A 99 0.15 18.36 -4.03
CA LEU A 99 -1.29 18.40 -3.70
C LEU A 99 -1.55 18.80 -2.24
N ILE A 100 -0.61 18.48 -1.34
CA ILE A 100 -0.66 18.86 0.07
C ILE A 100 -0.30 20.34 0.24
N ASN A 101 0.78 20.79 -0.41
CA ASN A 101 1.23 22.19 -0.36
C ASN A 101 0.21 23.15 -1.00
N ARG A 102 -0.55 22.70 -2.00
CA ARG A 102 -1.68 23.43 -2.59
C ARG A 102 -2.98 23.30 -1.80
N GLY A 103 -2.98 22.56 -0.69
CA GLY A 103 -4.13 22.46 0.21
C GLY A 103 -5.31 21.64 -0.30
N PHE A 104 -5.17 20.91 -1.42
CA PHE A 104 -6.20 19.99 -1.89
C PHE A 104 -6.24 18.70 -1.05
N VAL A 105 -5.08 18.24 -0.57
CA VAL A 105 -4.90 17.01 0.21
C VAL A 105 -4.38 17.33 1.61
N ASP A 106 -4.94 16.72 2.64
CA ASP A 106 -4.34 16.68 3.97
C ASP A 106 -3.50 15.42 4.14
N ALA A 107 -2.28 15.54 4.68
CA ALA A 107 -1.60 14.41 5.30
C ALA A 107 -2.29 14.06 6.63
N ARG A 108 -2.86 12.86 6.74
CA ARG A 108 -3.66 12.42 7.91
C ARG A 108 -2.83 11.64 8.93
N LYS A 109 -1.90 10.81 8.47
CA LYS A 109 -0.92 10.12 9.31
C LYS A 109 0.43 10.15 8.64
N ARG A 110 1.48 10.46 9.39
CA ARG A 110 2.88 10.25 9.00
C ARG A 110 3.39 8.95 9.64
N ARG A 111 4.41 8.36 9.05
CA ARG A 111 5.16 7.26 9.65
C ARG A 111 6.05 7.81 10.76
N ALA A 112 6.46 6.92 11.65
CA ALA A 112 7.77 7.05 12.27
C ALA A 112 8.81 7.32 11.16
N GLY A 113 9.57 8.42 11.25
CA GLY A 113 10.43 8.91 10.17
C GLY A 113 9.80 9.97 9.24
N GLY A 114 8.62 10.51 9.56
CA GLY A 114 8.04 11.70 8.92
C GLY A 114 7.38 11.51 7.55
N THR A 115 7.67 10.43 6.84
CA THR A 115 7.06 10.09 5.54
C THR A 115 5.54 9.95 5.63
N ILE A 116 4.80 10.33 4.58
CA ILE A 116 3.33 10.30 4.60
C ILE A 116 2.84 8.85 4.57
N ASN A 117 2.04 8.45 5.58
CA ASN A 117 1.47 7.10 5.68
C ASN A 117 0.03 7.04 5.16
N THR A 118 -0.79 8.04 5.50
CA THR A 118 -2.12 8.23 4.92
C THR A 118 -2.39 9.71 4.66
N CYS A 119 -3.21 9.97 3.64
CA CYS A 119 -3.61 11.28 3.19
C CYS A 119 -5.06 11.25 2.67
N SER A 120 -5.72 12.41 2.59
CA SER A 120 -7.10 12.51 2.13
C SER A 120 -7.38 13.88 1.52
N VAL A 121 -8.05 13.94 0.37
CA VAL A 121 -8.57 15.21 -0.20
C VAL A 121 -9.52 15.89 0.79
N ARG A 122 -9.42 17.21 0.92
CA ARG A 122 -10.26 18.01 1.80
C ARG A 122 -11.73 17.97 1.36
N GLY A 123 -12.63 17.78 2.32
CA GLY A 123 -14.07 17.63 2.07
C GLY A 123 -14.69 18.78 1.26
N ARG A 124 -14.23 20.02 1.47
CA ARG A 124 -14.72 21.22 0.74
C ARG A 124 -14.34 21.23 -0.73
N CYS A 125 -13.13 20.79 -1.07
CA CYS A 125 -12.69 20.71 -2.46
C CYS A 125 -13.46 19.62 -3.23
N ARG A 126 -13.98 18.62 -2.51
CA ARG A 126 -14.47 17.36 -3.05
C ARG A 126 -15.80 17.33 -3.83
N PRO A 127 -16.55 18.45 -3.98
CA PRO A 127 -17.53 18.63 -5.06
C PRO A 127 -16.99 19.40 -6.29
N VAL A 128 -15.90 20.18 -6.15
CA VAL A 128 -15.22 20.99 -7.21
C VAL A 128 -14.04 20.28 -7.89
N LEU A 129 -13.40 19.34 -7.18
CA LEU A 129 -12.55 18.20 -7.65
C LEU A 129 -13.05 16.73 -8.32
N LEU A 130 -15.11 15.61 -8.60
CA LEU A 130 -15.95 14.66 -9.42
C LEU A 130 -16.57 15.39 -10.63
N ALA A 131 -17.21 16.56 -10.42
CA ALA A 131 -17.88 17.39 -11.43
C ALA A 131 -17.00 17.81 -12.63
N VAL A 132 -15.81 18.36 -12.41
CA VAL A 132 -14.83 18.67 -13.48
C VAL A 132 -14.38 17.41 -14.26
N ALA A 133 -14.14 16.27 -13.60
CA ALA A 133 -13.71 15.05 -14.29
C ALA A 133 -14.86 14.31 -14.98
N PHE A 134 -16.09 14.49 -14.51
CA PHE A 134 -17.32 14.09 -15.20
C PHE A 134 -17.54 14.96 -16.45
N LYS A 135 -17.40 16.29 -16.34
CA LYS A 135 -17.39 17.22 -17.49
C LYS A 135 -16.26 16.92 -18.49
N ALA A 136 -15.11 16.43 -18.01
CA ALA A 136 -13.98 16.00 -18.84
C ALA A 136 -14.05 14.52 -19.26
N GLU A 137 -15.11 13.80 -18.90
CA GLU A 137 -15.41 12.42 -19.31
C GLU A 137 -14.36 11.36 -18.89
N PHE A 138 -13.62 11.62 -17.81
CA PHE A 138 -12.71 10.65 -17.19
C PHE A 138 -13.41 9.69 -16.22
N ILE A 139 -14.56 10.06 -15.67
CA ILE A 139 -15.24 9.27 -14.64
C ILE A 139 -16.74 9.16 -14.94
N PHE A 140 -17.31 7.98 -14.73
CA PHE A 140 -18.74 7.72 -14.85
C PHE A 140 -19.36 7.28 -13.52
N PHE A 141 -20.60 7.72 -13.29
CA PHE A 141 -21.42 7.34 -12.15
C PHE A 141 -22.84 7.08 -12.64
N SER A 142 -23.34 5.84 -12.48
CA SER A 142 -24.70 5.46 -12.87
C SER A 142 -25.79 6.33 -12.23
N PHE A 143 -25.58 6.80 -11.00
CA PHE A 143 -26.52 7.70 -10.31
C PHE A 143 -26.52 9.16 -10.83
N MET A 144 -25.66 9.53 -11.80
CA MET A 144 -25.62 10.88 -12.39
C MET A 144 -26.03 10.94 -13.86
N ASP A 145 -26.40 9.82 -14.49
CA ASP A 145 -27.03 9.79 -15.82
C ASP A 145 -28.29 8.87 -15.80
N PRO A 146 -29.36 9.29 -15.10
CA PRO A 146 -30.57 8.47 -14.91
C PRO A 146 -31.41 8.30 -16.19
N GLU A 147 -31.02 8.91 -17.31
CA GLU A 147 -31.69 8.79 -18.62
C GLU A 147 -31.04 7.77 -19.55
N GLY A 148 -29.98 7.06 -19.11
CA GLY A 148 -29.42 5.91 -19.84
C GLY A 148 -28.82 6.25 -21.21
N LYS A 149 -28.31 7.47 -21.39
CA LYS A 149 -27.81 7.95 -22.69
C LYS A 149 -26.45 7.34 -23.03
N SER A 150 -26.47 6.12 -23.57
CA SER A 150 -25.31 5.33 -24.03
C SER A 150 -24.28 6.18 -24.79
N ARG A 151 -23.20 6.57 -24.09
CA ARG A 151 -22.13 7.42 -24.65
C ARG A 151 -21.10 6.59 -25.41
N LYS A 152 -21.46 6.19 -26.63
CA LYS A 152 -20.54 5.60 -27.61
C LYS A 152 -19.47 6.62 -28.06
N ASN A 153 -18.43 6.88 -27.26
CA ASN A 153 -17.29 7.71 -27.70
C ASN A 153 -15.98 7.57 -26.87
N VAL A 154 -15.17 6.56 -27.21
CA VAL A 154 -13.68 6.56 -27.34
C VAL A 154 -12.78 6.94 -26.13
N LYS A 155 -13.26 7.54 -25.04
CA LYS A 155 -12.39 7.99 -23.92
C LYS A 155 -12.12 6.91 -22.85
N PRO A 156 -10.95 6.94 -22.18
CA PRO A 156 -10.65 6.11 -21.01
C PRO A 156 -11.58 6.37 -19.82
N ILE A 157 -12.75 5.72 -19.77
CA ILE A 157 -13.66 5.80 -18.63
C ILE A 157 -13.04 5.07 -17.42
N ASN A 158 -13.09 5.71 -16.25
CA ASN A 158 -12.95 5.07 -14.96
C ASN A 158 -14.35 4.92 -14.34
N VAL A 159 -14.86 3.70 -14.17
CA VAL A 159 -16.17 3.44 -13.54
C VAL A 159 -16.01 3.37 -12.01
N PHE A 160 -16.92 4.05 -11.31
CA PHE A 160 -16.96 4.10 -9.84
C PHE A 160 -18.30 3.60 -9.30
N GLU A 161 -18.38 2.31 -9.06
CA GLU A 161 -19.61 1.66 -8.59
C GLU A 161 -19.67 1.57 -7.06
N LYS A 162 -20.86 1.81 -6.51
CA LYS A 162 -21.13 1.98 -5.07
C LYS A 162 -22.42 1.27 -4.60
N GLN A 163 -23.18 0.68 -5.52
CA GLN A 163 -24.35 -0.14 -5.22
C GLN A 163 -24.01 -1.60 -5.57
N SER A 164 -24.58 -2.53 -4.82
CA SER A 164 -24.36 -3.98 -4.91
C SER A 164 -24.94 -4.65 -6.16
N ASN A 165 -25.22 -3.88 -7.22
CA ASN A 165 -26.01 -4.31 -8.35
C ASN A 165 -25.22 -4.08 -9.66
N PHE A 166 -24.44 -5.08 -10.05
CA PHE A 166 -23.72 -5.15 -11.32
C PHE A 166 -24.61 -5.18 -12.58
N ALA A 167 -25.92 -4.98 -12.42
CA ALA A 167 -26.88 -4.82 -13.50
C ALA A 167 -26.49 -3.68 -14.48
N CYS A 168 -25.80 -2.64 -14.01
CA CYS A 168 -25.31 -1.53 -14.84
C CYS A 168 -24.10 -1.92 -15.72
N LEU A 169 -23.54 -3.13 -15.60
CA LEU A 169 -22.42 -3.59 -16.43
C LEU A 169 -22.72 -3.58 -17.94
N ASP A 170 -23.98 -3.69 -18.36
CA ASP A 170 -24.35 -3.65 -19.79
C ASP A 170 -24.31 -2.22 -20.38
N ASP A 171 -24.31 -1.18 -19.55
CA ASP A 171 -24.25 0.23 -19.97
C ASP A 171 -22.83 0.72 -20.28
N TYR A 172 -21.80 -0.05 -19.91
CA TYR A 172 -20.39 0.35 -20.00
C TYR A 172 -19.72 -0.04 -21.31
N ASP A 173 -18.91 0.87 -21.86
CA ASP A 173 -18.14 0.66 -23.09
C ASP A 173 -16.97 -0.33 -22.87
N SER A 174 -16.76 -1.24 -23.82
CA SER A 174 -15.62 -2.17 -23.89
C SER A 174 -14.26 -1.47 -23.90
N HIS A 175 -14.21 -0.18 -24.25
CA HIS A 175 -13.00 0.66 -24.21
C HIS A 175 -12.52 1.05 -22.79
N MET A 176 -13.17 0.58 -21.73
CA MET A 176 -12.83 0.91 -20.35
C MET A 176 -11.39 0.50 -19.96
N HIS A 177 -10.64 1.43 -19.35
CA HIS A 177 -9.25 1.21 -18.93
C HIS A 177 -9.07 1.04 -17.42
N SER A 178 -10.06 1.40 -16.59
CA SER A 178 -10.01 1.22 -15.14
C SER A 178 -11.38 0.87 -14.55
N LEU A 179 -11.42 -0.18 -13.73
CA LEU A 179 -12.59 -0.55 -12.92
C LEU A 179 -12.20 -0.45 -11.44
N LEU A 180 -12.88 0.43 -10.70
CA LEU A 180 -12.59 0.71 -9.30
C LEU A 180 -13.89 0.61 -8.47
N TYR A 181 -14.10 -0.52 -7.82
CA TYR A 181 -15.34 -0.85 -7.12
C TYR A 181 -15.24 -0.54 -5.61
N PHE A 182 -16.22 0.19 -5.06
CA PHE A 182 -16.20 0.64 -3.66
C PHE A 182 -17.51 0.44 -2.91
N THR A 183 -17.76 -0.81 -2.52
CA THR A 183 -18.67 -1.10 -1.40
C THR A 183 -18.03 -0.73 -0.06
N SER A 184 -18.87 -0.40 0.93
CA SER A 184 -18.49 -0.26 2.35
C SER A 184 -18.85 -1.49 3.19
N LYS A 185 -19.34 -2.56 2.55
CA LYS A 185 -19.70 -3.85 3.16
C LYS A 185 -18.75 -4.96 2.66
N ARG A 186 -18.81 -6.13 3.29
CA ARG A 186 -18.19 -7.35 2.75
C ARG A 186 -19.21 -8.07 1.87
N ASP A 187 -19.47 -7.49 0.70
CA ASP A 187 -20.34 -8.13 -0.29
C ASP A 187 -19.53 -9.17 -1.10
N HIS A 188 -20.22 -10.18 -1.61
CA HIS A 188 -19.66 -11.17 -2.53
C HIS A 188 -19.95 -10.76 -3.97
N LEU A 189 -19.01 -11.04 -4.88
CA LEU A 189 -19.24 -10.94 -6.32
C LEU A 189 -19.80 -12.27 -6.83
N ASP A 190 -20.86 -12.22 -7.64
CA ASP A 190 -21.36 -13.41 -8.32
C ASP A 190 -20.40 -13.82 -9.46
N PRO A 191 -20.12 -15.13 -9.66
CA PRO A 191 -19.33 -15.60 -10.80
C PRO A 191 -19.82 -15.07 -12.17
N ILE A 192 -21.12 -14.86 -12.36
CA ILE A 192 -21.72 -14.37 -13.61
C ILE A 192 -21.27 -12.92 -13.90
N ASP A 193 -21.30 -12.05 -12.89
CA ASP A 193 -20.86 -10.66 -13.01
C ASP A 193 -19.36 -10.58 -13.32
N TRP A 194 -18.58 -11.51 -12.76
CA TRP A 194 -17.17 -11.62 -13.08
C TRP A 194 -16.91 -12.02 -14.55
N GLU A 195 -17.54 -13.08 -15.04
CA GLU A 195 -17.34 -13.54 -16.42
C GLU A 195 -17.70 -12.44 -17.43
N LYS A 196 -18.74 -11.64 -17.11
CA LYS A 196 -19.14 -10.45 -17.86
C LYS A 196 -18.03 -9.38 -17.90
N ILE A 197 -17.45 -9.01 -16.74
CA ILE A 197 -16.29 -8.09 -16.65
C ILE A 197 -15.13 -8.59 -17.52
N CYS A 198 -14.77 -9.87 -17.39
CA CYS A 198 -13.70 -10.51 -18.15
C CYS A 198 -13.95 -10.55 -19.66
N ARG A 199 -15.22 -10.68 -20.09
CA ARG A 199 -15.61 -10.70 -21.49
C ARG A 199 -15.56 -9.29 -22.12
N MET A 200 -16.06 -8.28 -21.41
CA MET A 200 -16.29 -6.94 -21.96
C MET A 200 -15.03 -6.07 -22.01
N PHE A 201 -14.26 -5.98 -20.92
CA PHE A 201 -13.24 -4.93 -20.76
C PHE A 201 -11.83 -5.38 -21.16
N LYS A 202 -11.64 -5.82 -22.41
CA LYS A 202 -10.33 -6.32 -22.88
C LYS A 202 -9.20 -5.27 -22.84
N LEU A 203 -9.54 -3.98 -22.77
CA LEU A 203 -8.57 -2.88 -22.66
C LEU A 203 -8.16 -2.52 -21.22
N LEU A 204 -8.68 -3.22 -20.20
CA LEU A 204 -8.49 -2.87 -18.80
C LEU A 204 -7.01 -2.87 -18.38
N ARG A 205 -6.58 -1.77 -17.74
CA ARG A 205 -5.21 -1.58 -17.20
C ARG A 205 -5.18 -1.57 -15.68
N VAL A 206 -6.27 -1.18 -15.04
CA VAL A 206 -6.41 -1.15 -13.59
C VAL A 206 -7.70 -1.85 -13.21
N LEU A 207 -7.59 -2.79 -12.28
CA LEU A 207 -8.73 -3.44 -11.64
C LEU A 207 -8.54 -3.39 -10.12
N ASP A 208 -9.42 -2.70 -9.41
CA ASP A 208 -9.55 -2.80 -7.96
C ASP A 208 -10.99 -3.17 -7.59
N LEU A 209 -11.19 -4.36 -7.00
CA LEU A 209 -12.48 -4.80 -6.46
C LEU A 209 -12.75 -4.32 -5.01
N GLY A 210 -11.91 -3.42 -4.48
CA GLY A 210 -12.12 -2.72 -3.22
C GLY A 210 -11.98 -3.64 -2.01
N SER A 211 -13.12 -4.08 -1.48
CA SER A 211 -13.27 -5.01 -0.36
C SER A 211 -14.21 -6.19 -0.66
N LEU A 212 -14.66 -6.37 -1.91
CA LEU A 212 -15.45 -7.54 -2.33
C LEU A 212 -14.70 -8.82 -2.00
N VAL A 213 -15.41 -9.84 -1.47
CA VAL A 213 -14.80 -11.13 -1.15
C VAL A 213 -15.13 -12.12 -2.26
N LEU A 214 -14.14 -12.50 -3.06
CA LEU A 214 -14.29 -13.57 -4.04
C LEU A 214 -14.17 -14.93 -3.34
N ILE A 215 -15.10 -15.82 -3.61
CA ILE A 215 -15.14 -17.18 -3.03
C ILE A 215 -14.10 -18.09 -3.70
N GLN A 216 -13.85 -17.89 -4.99
CA GLN A 216 -12.94 -18.67 -5.84
C GLN A 216 -12.03 -17.77 -6.67
N TYR A 217 -10.97 -18.34 -7.27
CA TYR A 217 -10.20 -17.65 -8.30
C TYR A 217 -11.11 -17.37 -9.51
N PRO A 218 -11.11 -16.16 -10.07
CA PRO A 218 -12.12 -15.77 -11.03
C PRO A 218 -11.59 -15.99 -12.47
N SER A 219 -12.23 -16.91 -13.19
CA SER A 219 -11.81 -17.42 -14.50
C SER A 219 -11.71 -16.34 -15.58
N GLY A 220 -10.83 -16.54 -16.55
CA GLY A 220 -10.68 -15.65 -17.70
C GLY A 220 -9.93 -14.35 -17.43
N ILE A 221 -9.48 -14.09 -16.19
CA ILE A 221 -8.69 -12.88 -15.87
C ILE A 221 -7.37 -12.83 -16.64
N GLU A 222 -6.80 -14.00 -16.91
CA GLU A 222 -5.67 -14.22 -17.81
C GLU A 222 -5.89 -13.74 -19.26
N ASN A 223 -7.10 -13.32 -19.64
CA ASN A 223 -7.38 -12.66 -20.93
C ASN A 223 -7.25 -11.12 -20.88
N LEU A 224 -6.97 -10.53 -19.72
CA LEU A 224 -6.84 -9.07 -19.54
C LEU A 224 -5.37 -8.64 -19.64
N PHE A 225 -4.73 -9.01 -20.75
CA PHE A 225 -3.27 -8.88 -21.00
C PHE A 225 -2.69 -7.47 -20.82
N LEU A 226 -3.54 -6.43 -20.83
CA LEU A 226 -3.16 -5.03 -20.67
C LEU A 226 -3.13 -4.57 -19.19
N LEU A 227 -3.50 -5.43 -18.24
CA LEU A 227 -3.47 -5.12 -16.80
C LEU A 227 -2.06 -4.72 -16.33
N ARG A 228 -2.05 -3.66 -15.52
CA ARG A 228 -0.89 -3.01 -14.89
C ARG A 228 -1.03 -2.99 -13.37
N TYR A 229 -2.25 -2.87 -12.88
CA TYR A 229 -2.60 -3.01 -11.47
C TYR A 229 -3.78 -3.96 -11.34
N LEU A 230 -3.64 -4.97 -10.47
CA LEU A 230 -4.70 -5.92 -10.15
C LEU A 230 -4.83 -6.03 -8.63
N LYS A 231 -6.00 -5.68 -8.08
CA LYS A 231 -6.36 -5.88 -6.68
C LYS A 231 -7.65 -6.69 -6.53
N LEU A 232 -7.50 -7.88 -5.95
CA LEU A 232 -8.56 -8.82 -5.63
C LEU A 232 -8.49 -9.19 -4.14
N ASN A 233 -9.51 -9.86 -3.63
CA ASN A 233 -9.56 -10.32 -2.25
C ASN A 233 -10.17 -11.72 -2.23
N ILE A 234 -9.30 -12.73 -2.17
CA ILE A 234 -9.66 -14.15 -2.33
C ILE A 234 -9.07 -14.95 -1.15
N PRO A 235 -9.69 -14.93 0.05
CA PRO A 235 -9.10 -15.53 1.25
C PRO A 235 -8.88 -17.05 1.15
N SER A 236 -9.62 -17.71 0.26
CA SER A 236 -9.52 -19.14 -0.08
C SER A 236 -8.34 -19.49 -1.00
N LEU A 237 -7.71 -18.50 -1.66
CA LEU A 237 -6.68 -18.77 -2.65
C LEU A 237 -5.36 -19.20 -2.00
N LYS A 238 -4.93 -20.44 -2.28
CA LYS A 238 -3.68 -21.04 -1.78
C LYS A 238 -2.56 -21.20 -2.81
N ILE A 239 -2.89 -21.19 -4.11
CA ILE A 239 -1.94 -21.33 -5.21
C ILE A 239 -2.27 -20.24 -6.23
N LEU A 240 -1.26 -19.52 -6.74
CA LEU A 240 -1.46 -18.60 -7.88
C LEU A 240 -1.54 -19.41 -9.19
N PRO A 241 -2.61 -19.29 -9.98
CA PRO A 241 -2.72 -20.02 -11.24
C PRO A 241 -1.63 -19.64 -12.25
N SER A 242 -1.04 -20.64 -12.89
CA SER A 242 0.01 -20.47 -13.90
C SER A 242 -0.46 -19.69 -15.14
N SER A 243 -1.77 -19.65 -15.40
CA SER A 243 -2.39 -18.80 -16.43
C SER A 243 -2.21 -17.31 -16.15
N LEU A 244 -2.44 -16.87 -14.91
CA LEU A 244 -2.21 -15.49 -14.46
C LEU A 244 -0.73 -15.10 -14.65
N LEU A 245 0.16 -15.96 -14.15
CA LEU A 245 1.61 -15.76 -14.17
C LEU A 245 2.19 -15.79 -15.60
N SER A 246 1.58 -16.54 -16.51
CA SER A 246 2.01 -16.62 -17.93
C SER A 246 1.49 -15.46 -18.78
N ASN A 247 0.26 -14.99 -18.53
CA ASN A 247 -0.41 -14.04 -19.44
C ASN A 247 -0.31 -12.58 -18.97
N LEU A 248 -0.35 -12.31 -17.66
CA LEU A 248 -0.42 -10.94 -17.13
C LEU A 248 0.96 -10.30 -16.91
N LEU A 249 1.87 -10.50 -17.87
CA LEU A 249 3.26 -10.02 -17.87
C LEU A 249 3.40 -8.48 -17.89
N ASN A 250 2.29 -7.74 -18.01
CA ASN A 250 2.26 -6.28 -17.94
C ASN A 250 1.97 -5.72 -16.54
N LEU A 251 1.73 -6.57 -15.54
CA LEU A 251 1.47 -6.15 -14.17
C LEU A 251 2.70 -5.51 -13.51
N TYR A 252 2.50 -4.28 -13.01
CA TYR A 252 3.41 -3.60 -12.07
C TYR A 252 2.99 -3.83 -10.62
N THR A 253 1.73 -4.22 -10.35
CA THR A 253 1.25 -4.51 -9.00
C THR A 253 0.22 -5.63 -9.00
N LEU A 254 0.44 -6.61 -8.12
CA LEU A 254 -0.49 -7.69 -7.80
C LEU A 254 -0.84 -7.60 -6.31
N ASP A 255 -2.11 -7.36 -6.01
CA ASP A 255 -2.63 -7.17 -4.65
C ASP A 255 -3.77 -8.14 -4.34
N MET A 256 -3.52 -8.95 -3.31
CA MET A 256 -4.36 -9.98 -2.74
C MET A 256 -4.06 -10.06 -1.23
N LEU A 257 -4.08 -8.92 -0.54
CA LEU A 257 -3.64 -8.76 0.87
C LEU A 257 -4.25 -9.76 1.88
N PHE A 258 -5.39 -10.39 1.57
CA PHE A 258 -6.05 -11.39 2.42
C PHE A 258 -5.80 -12.85 1.99
N SER A 259 -5.18 -13.08 0.85
CA SER A 259 -4.80 -14.41 0.34
C SER A 259 -3.45 -14.85 0.92
N TYR A 260 -3.33 -16.13 1.25
CA TYR A 260 -2.10 -16.74 1.79
C TYR A 260 -1.65 -17.82 0.83
N ILE A 261 -0.66 -17.50 0.00
CA ILE A 261 -0.22 -18.36 -1.10
C ILE A 261 0.85 -19.32 -0.59
N ASP A 262 0.46 -20.59 -0.43
CA ASP A 262 1.34 -21.64 0.08
C ASP A 262 2.37 -22.08 -0.97
N HIS A 263 2.00 -22.00 -2.27
CA HIS A 263 2.85 -22.38 -3.42
C HIS A 263 2.63 -21.49 -4.66
N THR A 264 3.68 -21.33 -5.46
CA THR A 264 3.67 -20.67 -6.78
C THR A 264 4.48 -21.49 -7.80
N THR A 265 4.26 -21.28 -9.11
CA THR A 265 4.99 -21.97 -10.18
C THR A 265 6.08 -21.08 -10.79
N ASP A 266 7.08 -21.68 -11.44
CA ASP A 266 8.25 -21.00 -12.04
C ASP A 266 7.88 -19.86 -13.01
N GLU A 267 6.67 -19.89 -13.60
CA GLU A 267 6.07 -18.80 -14.35
C GLU A 267 6.15 -17.44 -13.64
N PHE A 268 6.13 -17.41 -12.29
CA PHE A 268 6.28 -16.19 -11.49
C PHE A 268 7.51 -15.38 -11.87
N TRP A 269 8.63 -16.04 -12.19
CA TRP A 269 9.89 -15.40 -12.56
C TRP A 269 9.85 -14.71 -13.95
N LYS A 270 8.77 -14.87 -14.72
CA LYS A 270 8.51 -14.13 -15.97
C LYS A 270 7.98 -12.71 -15.74
N MET A 271 7.48 -12.39 -14.54
CA MET A 271 6.79 -11.12 -14.25
C MET A 271 7.74 -9.92 -14.06
N ASN A 272 8.67 -9.72 -15.00
CA ASN A 272 9.81 -8.79 -14.88
C ASN A 272 9.44 -7.29 -14.70
N LYS A 273 8.19 -6.90 -15.00
CA LYS A 273 7.65 -5.54 -14.76
C LYS A 273 7.09 -5.35 -13.35
N LEU A 274 6.92 -6.42 -12.57
CA LEU A 274 6.28 -6.36 -11.26
C LEU A 274 7.13 -5.55 -10.27
N ARG A 275 6.49 -4.59 -9.58
CA ARG A 275 7.11 -3.67 -8.62
C ARG A 275 6.61 -3.89 -7.20
N HIS A 276 5.34 -4.27 -7.05
CA HIS A 276 4.68 -4.49 -5.77
C HIS A 276 3.94 -5.82 -5.74
N LEU A 277 4.20 -6.60 -4.69
CA LEU A 277 3.63 -7.93 -4.45
C LEU A 277 2.95 -7.93 -3.07
N ASN A 278 1.62 -7.81 -3.05
CA ASN A 278 0.86 -7.61 -1.82
C ASN A 278 -0.02 -8.84 -1.49
N PHE A 279 0.44 -9.71 -0.59
CA PHE A 279 -0.27 -10.87 -0.07
C PHE A 279 -0.37 -10.87 1.46
N GLY A 280 -1.21 -11.75 2.02
CA GLY A 280 -1.24 -12.07 3.45
C GLY A 280 0.03 -12.80 3.89
N SER A 281 0.47 -13.77 3.08
CA SER A 281 1.85 -14.26 2.94
C SER A 281 1.99 -14.94 1.56
N ILE A 282 3.20 -15.07 1.03
CA ILE A 282 3.46 -15.79 -0.23
C ILE A 282 4.77 -16.60 -0.19
N THR A 283 4.69 -17.85 -0.67
CA THR A 283 5.84 -18.70 -1.00
C THR A 283 6.20 -18.55 -2.48
N LEU A 284 7.46 -18.18 -2.76
CA LEU A 284 8.03 -18.11 -4.11
C LEU A 284 8.59 -19.47 -4.57
N PRO A 285 8.74 -19.73 -5.89
CA PRO A 285 9.27 -21.00 -6.39
C PRO A 285 10.78 -21.07 -6.15
N ALA A 286 11.26 -22.15 -5.54
CA ALA A 286 12.68 -22.44 -5.44
C ALA A 286 13.20 -23.08 -6.73
N HIS A 287 14.42 -22.73 -7.14
CA HIS A 287 15.14 -23.33 -8.27
C HIS A 287 14.32 -23.49 -9.56
N PRO A 288 14.17 -22.42 -10.37
CA PRO A 288 13.35 -22.50 -11.58
C PRO A 288 13.99 -23.44 -12.60
N GLY A 289 13.42 -24.62 -12.78
CA GLY A 289 13.94 -25.66 -13.67
C GLY A 289 13.89 -25.29 -15.16
N LYS A 290 13.23 -24.16 -15.49
CA LYS A 290 12.97 -23.72 -16.87
C LYS A 290 13.21 -22.23 -17.15
N TYR A 291 13.30 -21.35 -16.16
CA TYR A 291 13.38 -19.89 -16.37
C TYR A 291 14.34 -19.19 -15.40
N CYS A 292 15.56 -18.84 -15.85
CA CYS A 292 16.51 -18.10 -15.01
C CYS A 292 16.19 -16.59 -14.91
N GLY A 293 14.99 -16.26 -14.41
CA GLY A 293 14.54 -14.89 -14.22
C GLY A 293 15.10 -14.23 -12.95
N SER A 294 15.18 -12.91 -12.98
CA SER A 294 15.42 -12.01 -11.83
C SER A 294 14.39 -10.89 -11.88
N LEU A 295 13.84 -10.48 -10.74
CA LEU A 295 12.78 -9.47 -10.68
C LEU A 295 13.36 -8.10 -10.31
N GLU A 296 14.18 -7.56 -11.22
CA GLU A 296 14.91 -6.30 -11.03
C GLU A 296 14.00 -5.08 -10.76
N ASN A 297 12.73 -5.11 -11.19
CA ASN A 297 11.76 -4.05 -10.86
C ASN A 297 11.13 -4.20 -9.46
N LEU A 298 11.21 -5.37 -8.80
CA LEU A 298 10.45 -5.64 -7.60
C LEU A 298 11.06 -4.96 -6.37
N ASN A 299 10.32 -3.99 -5.82
CA ASN A 299 10.81 -3.14 -4.73
C ASN A 299 10.03 -3.31 -3.40
N PHE A 300 8.88 -3.99 -3.43
CA PHE A 300 8.01 -4.21 -2.26
C PHE A 300 7.38 -5.61 -2.26
N ILE A 301 7.56 -6.33 -1.14
CA ILE A 301 6.81 -7.54 -0.80
C ILE A 301 6.13 -7.34 0.57
N SER A 302 4.81 -7.45 0.62
CA SER A 302 4.02 -7.17 1.84
C SER A 302 4.17 -8.21 2.95
N ALA A 303 4.50 -9.46 2.60
CA ALA A 303 4.70 -10.62 3.47
C ALA A 303 5.24 -11.81 2.65
N LEU A 304 6.50 -12.15 2.80
CA LEU A 304 7.16 -13.34 2.25
C LEU A 304 7.16 -14.46 3.30
N HIS A 305 6.92 -15.70 2.89
CA HIS A 305 7.05 -16.85 3.78
C HIS A 305 8.55 -17.13 4.08
N PRO A 306 8.96 -17.51 5.31
CA PRO A 306 10.38 -17.46 5.67
C PRO A 306 11.23 -18.53 4.98
N CYS A 307 10.63 -19.63 4.50
CA CYS A 307 11.33 -20.64 3.69
C CYS A 307 11.93 -20.09 2.39
N CYS A 308 11.44 -18.95 1.90
CA CYS A 308 11.92 -18.29 0.70
C CYS A 308 13.19 -17.46 0.91
N CYS A 309 13.78 -17.45 2.11
CA CYS A 309 14.98 -16.67 2.42
C CYS A 309 16.27 -17.40 2.02
N THR A 310 16.25 -18.14 0.91
CA THR A 310 17.42 -18.82 0.34
C THR A 310 18.29 -17.85 -0.48
N GLU A 311 19.56 -18.20 -0.66
CA GLU A 311 20.49 -17.49 -1.54
C GLU A 311 19.93 -17.30 -2.97
N ASP A 312 19.39 -18.38 -3.56
CA ASP A 312 18.79 -18.39 -4.90
C ASP A 312 17.58 -17.44 -5.03
N ILE A 313 16.64 -17.49 -4.07
CA ILE A 313 15.42 -16.66 -4.14
C ILE A 313 15.73 -15.19 -3.81
N LEU A 314 16.54 -14.90 -2.79
CA LEU A 314 16.87 -13.52 -2.42
C LEU A 314 17.82 -12.88 -3.43
N GLY A 315 18.72 -13.65 -4.07
CA GLY A 315 19.58 -13.17 -5.16
C GLY A 315 18.81 -12.71 -6.40
N ARG A 316 17.60 -13.24 -6.63
CA ARG A 316 16.69 -12.82 -7.71
C ARG A 316 15.85 -11.58 -7.39
N LEU A 317 16.08 -10.95 -6.22
CA LEU A 317 15.34 -9.77 -5.74
C LEU A 317 16.29 -8.57 -5.44
N PRO A 318 17.23 -8.21 -6.34
CA PRO A 318 18.36 -7.33 -6.02
C PRO A 318 17.97 -5.90 -5.59
N ASN A 319 16.85 -5.38 -6.11
CA ASN A 319 16.38 -4.01 -5.88
C ASN A 319 15.27 -3.92 -4.82
N LEU A 320 15.08 -4.98 -4.02
CA LEU A 320 14.03 -5.05 -3.01
C LEU A 320 14.30 -4.09 -1.84
N ARG A 321 13.55 -2.99 -1.76
CA ARG A 321 13.69 -1.96 -0.70
C ARG A 321 12.83 -2.23 0.53
N ASN A 322 11.71 -2.92 0.37
CA ASN A 322 10.72 -3.14 1.42
C ASN A 322 10.32 -4.61 1.48
N LEU A 323 10.62 -5.27 2.60
CA LEU A 323 10.30 -6.67 2.85
C LEU A 323 9.62 -6.83 4.21
N ARG A 324 8.56 -7.63 4.26
CA ARG A 324 8.11 -8.29 5.49
C ARG A 324 8.33 -9.78 5.35
N ILE A 325 8.82 -10.42 6.40
CA ILE A 325 8.91 -11.88 6.49
C ILE A 325 7.91 -12.34 7.54
N ARG A 326 7.06 -13.31 7.20
CA ARG A 326 5.90 -13.72 8.00
C ARG A 326 5.68 -15.23 7.96
N GLY A 327 5.85 -15.87 9.12
CA GLY A 327 5.69 -17.32 9.34
C GLY A 327 6.38 -17.73 10.65
N ASP A 328 6.72 -19.01 10.83
CA ASP A 328 7.52 -19.43 12.00
C ASP A 328 8.99 -19.02 11.79
N LEU A 329 9.39 -17.89 12.39
CA LEU A 329 10.75 -17.37 12.23
C LEU A 329 11.78 -18.12 13.08
N SER A 330 11.35 -18.95 14.04
CA SER A 330 12.26 -19.78 14.83
C SER A 330 12.69 -21.02 14.06
N TYR A 331 11.75 -21.69 13.38
CA TYR A 331 12.06 -22.83 12.52
C TYR A 331 13.02 -22.47 11.37
N TYR A 332 12.90 -21.25 10.83
CA TYR A 332 13.76 -20.75 9.75
C TYR A 332 14.92 -19.85 10.23
N GLN A 333 15.26 -19.81 11.53
CA GLN A 333 16.27 -18.89 12.07
C GLN A 333 17.59 -18.91 11.28
N PHE A 334 18.17 -20.09 11.06
CA PHE A 334 19.45 -20.24 10.34
C PHE A 334 19.39 -19.71 8.90
N LEU A 335 18.27 -19.93 8.22
CA LEU A 335 18.06 -19.45 6.86
C LEU A 335 17.99 -17.91 6.80
N LEU A 336 17.28 -17.32 7.77
CA LEU A 336 17.10 -15.88 7.91
C LEU A 336 18.42 -15.18 8.31
N SER A 337 19.14 -15.74 9.28
CA SER A 337 20.33 -15.11 9.88
C SER A 337 21.49 -14.99 8.90
N GLN A 338 21.62 -15.94 7.97
CA GLN A 338 22.70 -15.98 6.98
C GLN A 338 22.40 -15.25 5.66
N ASN A 339 21.12 -15.11 5.25
CA ASN A 339 20.79 -14.67 3.89
C ASN A 339 20.15 -13.27 3.78
N ILE A 340 19.55 -12.73 4.85
CA ILE A 340 18.88 -11.42 4.77
C ILE A 340 19.89 -10.30 4.45
N CYS A 341 21.13 -10.39 4.94
CA CYS A 341 22.23 -9.46 4.64
C CYS A 341 22.50 -9.22 3.15
N ARG A 342 22.14 -10.18 2.29
CA ARG A 342 22.43 -10.17 0.84
C ARG A 342 21.52 -9.22 0.06
N LEU A 343 20.40 -8.79 0.66
CA LEU A 343 19.49 -7.78 0.11
C LEU A 343 20.09 -6.37 0.29
N SER A 344 21.10 -6.05 -0.51
CA SER A 344 21.90 -4.82 -0.40
C SER A 344 21.07 -3.53 -0.51
N CYS A 345 19.95 -3.54 -1.24
CA CYS A 345 19.04 -2.40 -1.37
C CYS A 345 17.96 -2.29 -0.28
N LEU A 346 17.96 -3.16 0.75
CA LEU A 346 16.84 -3.26 1.70
C LEU A 346 16.82 -2.12 2.74
N GLU A 347 15.98 -1.12 2.48
CA GLU A 347 15.75 0.02 3.37
C GLU A 347 14.86 -0.32 4.58
N SER A 348 13.95 -1.29 4.43
CA SER A 348 12.84 -1.52 5.35
C SER A 348 12.52 -3.01 5.51
N LEU A 349 12.71 -3.53 6.73
CA LEU A 349 12.44 -4.91 7.10
C LEU A 349 11.43 -5.01 8.26
N LYS A 350 10.42 -5.87 8.11
CA LYS A 350 9.52 -6.28 9.21
C LYS A 350 9.51 -7.78 9.40
N LEU A 351 9.96 -8.25 10.55
CA LEU A 351 9.90 -9.65 10.99
C LEU A 351 8.62 -9.88 11.81
N VAL A 352 7.77 -10.81 11.37
CA VAL A 352 6.54 -11.23 12.06
C VAL A 352 6.59 -12.73 12.30
N ASN A 353 6.72 -13.13 13.55
CA ASN A 353 6.73 -14.54 13.93
C ASN A 353 5.31 -15.04 14.24
N GLU A 354 4.92 -16.13 13.59
CA GLU A 354 3.62 -16.79 13.72
C GLU A 354 3.80 -18.28 14.08
N SER A 355 4.84 -18.60 14.86
CA SER A 355 5.04 -19.94 15.40
C SER A 355 3.82 -20.45 16.15
N LYS A 356 3.45 -21.71 15.87
CA LYS A 356 2.37 -22.42 16.58
C LYS A 356 2.76 -22.77 18.04
N MET A 357 4.05 -22.72 18.38
CA MET A 357 4.58 -23.08 19.70
C MET A 357 5.38 -21.91 20.31
N PRO A 358 4.76 -20.74 20.56
CA PRO A 358 5.46 -19.50 20.93
C PRO A 358 6.23 -19.56 22.26
N ARG A 359 5.96 -20.57 23.10
CA ARG A 359 6.66 -20.83 24.38
C ARG A 359 7.97 -21.60 24.22
N ILE A 360 8.18 -22.23 23.06
CA ILE A 360 9.36 -23.05 22.73
C ILE A 360 10.21 -22.36 21.65
N SER A 361 9.56 -21.63 20.74
CA SER A 361 10.24 -20.77 19.76
C SER A 361 11.08 -19.70 20.46
N LYS A 362 12.40 -19.86 20.47
CA LYS A 362 13.36 -18.82 20.82
C LYS A 362 14.00 -18.33 19.53
N ILE A 363 14.18 -17.01 19.41
CA ILE A 363 14.93 -16.41 18.31
C ILE A 363 16.14 -15.71 18.91
N ILE A 364 17.35 -16.12 18.50
CA ILE A 364 18.62 -15.56 18.94
C ILE A 364 19.03 -14.49 17.92
N LEU A 365 19.02 -13.22 18.32
CA LEU A 365 19.29 -12.14 17.36
C LEU A 365 20.78 -11.99 17.03
N ALA A 366 21.67 -12.42 17.93
CA ALA A 366 23.13 -12.27 17.78
C ALA A 366 23.71 -12.99 16.56
N GLU A 367 23.00 -13.98 16.02
CA GLU A 367 23.37 -14.70 14.78
C GLU A 367 23.03 -13.93 13.49
N TYR A 368 22.13 -12.93 13.55
CA TYR A 368 21.55 -12.31 12.36
C TYR A 368 22.47 -11.28 11.71
N LEU A 369 22.85 -11.55 10.47
CA LEU A 369 23.48 -10.57 9.59
C LEU A 369 22.41 -9.74 8.89
N PHE A 370 22.38 -8.45 9.18
CA PHE A 370 21.40 -7.48 8.64
C PHE A 370 22.04 -6.55 7.59
N PRO A 371 21.34 -6.17 6.50
CA PRO A 371 21.85 -5.20 5.53
C PRO A 371 22.17 -3.84 6.16
N HIS A 372 23.36 -3.29 5.86
CA HIS A 372 23.77 -1.96 6.32
C HIS A 372 22.90 -0.82 5.75
N SER A 373 22.12 -1.10 4.69
CA SER A 373 21.14 -0.21 4.08
C SER A 373 19.85 -0.02 4.89
N LEU A 374 19.61 -0.84 5.94
CA LEU A 374 18.39 -0.76 6.73
C LEU A 374 18.25 0.59 7.46
N THR A 375 17.18 1.29 7.12
CA THR A 375 16.73 2.52 7.79
C THR A 375 15.52 2.27 8.70
N HIS A 376 14.72 1.25 8.40
CA HIS A 376 13.52 0.87 9.15
C HIS A 376 13.57 -0.62 9.51
N LEU A 377 13.44 -0.92 10.80
CA LEU A 377 13.37 -2.30 11.29
C LEU A 377 12.22 -2.48 12.28
N SER A 378 11.48 -3.58 12.14
CA SER A 378 10.35 -3.89 13.00
C SER A 378 10.27 -5.38 13.34
N PHE A 379 10.09 -5.68 14.62
CA PHE A 379 9.90 -7.02 15.15
C PHE A 379 8.48 -7.15 15.70
N SER A 380 7.87 -8.32 15.53
CA SER A 380 6.50 -8.60 15.94
C SER A 380 6.36 -10.07 16.37
N ASN A 381 5.98 -10.33 17.61
CA ASN A 381 5.76 -11.68 18.20
C ASN A 381 6.97 -12.62 18.15
N THR A 382 8.17 -12.05 18.01
CA THR A 382 9.44 -12.77 17.86
C THR A 382 9.98 -13.38 19.15
N ASN A 383 9.46 -13.03 20.33
CA ASN A 383 9.86 -13.57 21.63
C ASN A 383 11.40 -13.62 21.82
N LEU A 384 12.09 -12.55 21.41
CA LEU A 384 13.55 -12.42 21.58
C LEU A 384 13.88 -12.51 23.07
N MET A 385 14.79 -13.41 23.43
CA MET A 385 15.23 -13.59 24.82
C MET A 385 16.42 -12.70 25.14
N ASP A 386 17.39 -12.65 24.23
CA ASP A 386 18.60 -11.84 24.32
C ASP A 386 18.30 -10.37 23.98
N ASP A 387 19.09 -9.44 24.55
CA ASP A 387 18.89 -8.01 24.35
C ASP A 387 19.15 -7.61 22.88
N PRO A 388 18.12 -7.19 22.11
CA PRO A 388 18.29 -6.85 20.70
C PRO A 388 19.18 -5.63 20.49
N MET A 389 19.31 -4.72 21.47
CA MET A 389 20.02 -3.45 21.28
C MET A 389 21.48 -3.69 20.91
N SER A 390 22.13 -4.64 21.58
CA SER A 390 23.51 -5.12 21.33
C SER A 390 23.82 -5.55 19.89
N THR A 391 22.79 -5.88 19.11
CA THR A 391 22.90 -6.26 17.69
C THR A 391 22.44 -5.11 16.78
N LEU A 392 21.39 -4.39 17.17
CA LEU A 392 20.75 -3.38 16.35
C LEU A 392 21.44 -2.00 16.40
N GLU A 393 22.19 -1.69 17.46
CA GLU A 393 22.95 -0.44 17.57
C GLU A 393 24.09 -0.34 16.53
N LYS A 394 24.51 -1.50 15.98
CA LYS A 394 25.52 -1.65 14.93
C LYS A 394 25.01 -1.27 13.53
N LEU A 395 23.72 -0.94 13.37
CA LEU A 395 23.12 -0.58 12.07
C LEU A 395 23.30 0.93 11.78
N PRO A 396 24.21 1.32 10.87
CA PRO A 396 24.67 2.71 10.76
C PRO A 396 23.63 3.67 10.17
N LEU A 397 22.61 3.16 9.48
CA LEU A 397 21.55 3.94 8.83
C LEU A 397 20.18 3.86 9.52
N LEU A 398 20.08 3.10 10.62
CA LEU A 398 18.80 2.83 11.29
C LEU A 398 18.20 4.12 11.88
N GLN A 399 17.03 4.49 11.36
CA GLN A 399 16.27 5.67 11.74
C GLN A 399 14.98 5.31 12.49
N VAL A 400 14.46 4.09 12.32
CA VAL A 400 13.18 3.68 12.89
C VAL A 400 13.25 2.24 13.40
N LEU A 401 13.13 2.06 14.72
CA LEU A 401 13.06 0.76 15.39
C LEU A 401 11.67 0.56 16.01
N LYS A 402 11.04 -0.58 15.73
CA LYS A 402 9.68 -0.92 16.20
C LYS A 402 9.64 -2.31 16.81
N LEU A 403 9.73 -2.39 18.13
CA LEU A 403 9.60 -3.60 18.93
C LEU A 403 8.12 -3.75 19.35
N LYS A 404 7.37 -4.67 18.73
CA LYS A 404 5.92 -4.80 18.90
C LYS A 404 5.44 -6.19 19.32
N GLN A 405 4.29 -6.26 20.01
CA GLN A 405 3.50 -7.46 20.30
C GLN A 405 4.37 -8.66 20.71
N ASN A 406 4.90 -8.70 21.93
CA ASN A 406 5.81 -9.78 22.39
C ASN A 406 7.05 -9.95 21.48
N SER A 407 7.61 -8.86 20.95
CA SER A 407 8.85 -8.92 20.16
C SER A 407 10.06 -9.33 21.00
N TYR A 408 10.06 -8.94 22.27
CA TYR A 408 11.11 -9.17 23.26
C TYR A 408 10.46 -9.64 24.57
N SER A 409 11.10 -10.61 25.22
CA SER A 409 10.57 -11.34 26.39
C SER A 409 11.55 -11.38 27.57
N GLY A 410 12.75 -10.81 27.43
CA GLY A 410 13.64 -10.54 28.55
C GLY A 410 13.19 -9.33 29.38
N ARG A 411 13.84 -9.13 30.54
CA ARG A 411 13.45 -8.12 31.54
C ARG A 411 14.18 -6.78 31.41
N LYS A 412 15.29 -6.72 30.67
CA LYS A 412 16.19 -5.56 30.64
C LYS A 412 16.70 -5.23 29.24
N LEU A 413 16.53 -3.98 28.83
CA LEU A 413 17.17 -3.42 27.62
C LEU A 413 18.33 -2.49 28.00
N THR A 414 19.43 -2.60 27.28
CA THR A 414 20.70 -1.90 27.52
C THR A 414 21.25 -1.39 26.18
N CYS A 415 21.33 -0.07 26.00
CA CYS A 415 22.00 0.51 24.83
C CYS A 415 23.41 0.95 25.23
N GLY A 416 24.41 0.70 24.38
CA GLY A 416 25.78 1.20 24.61
C GLY A 416 25.88 2.73 24.62
N SER A 417 27.05 3.26 25.01
CA SER A 417 27.36 4.67 24.77
C SER A 417 27.41 4.97 23.27
N ASP A 418 26.94 6.16 22.87
CA ASP A 418 26.85 6.61 21.47
C ASP A 418 26.04 5.69 20.52
N ALA A 419 25.29 4.72 21.08
CA ALA A 419 24.48 3.77 20.34
C ALA A 419 23.40 4.47 19.50
N PHE A 420 23.03 3.86 18.38
CA PHE A 420 21.93 4.33 17.51
C PHE A 420 22.09 5.79 16.99
N PRO A 421 23.21 6.18 16.36
CA PRO A 421 23.56 7.57 16.03
C PRO A 421 22.67 8.28 14.98
N ARG A 422 21.68 7.57 14.41
CA ARG A 422 20.70 8.09 13.44
C ARG A 422 19.24 7.77 13.80
N LEU A 423 18.97 7.13 14.94
CA LEU A 423 17.63 6.69 15.31
C LEU A 423 16.74 7.88 15.64
N LYS A 424 15.74 8.12 14.78
CA LYS A 424 14.72 9.15 14.92
C LYS A 424 13.50 8.66 15.70
N VAL A 425 13.14 7.39 15.58
CA VAL A 425 11.93 6.87 16.24
C VAL A 425 12.12 5.49 16.84
N LEU A 426 11.83 5.40 18.13
CA LEU A 426 11.72 4.14 18.87
C LEU A 426 10.25 3.90 19.27
N HIS A 427 9.72 2.74 18.89
CA HIS A 427 8.36 2.33 19.24
C HIS A 427 8.39 0.97 19.95
N MET A 428 8.09 0.97 21.24
CA MET A 428 7.94 -0.21 22.09
C MET A 428 6.45 -0.43 22.40
N LYS A 429 5.88 -1.55 21.98
CA LYS A 429 4.43 -1.79 22.05
C LYS A 429 4.11 -3.21 22.44
N SER A 430 3.35 -3.40 23.51
CA SER A 430 3.02 -4.72 24.07
C SER A 430 4.28 -5.56 24.33
N ILE A 431 5.33 -4.93 24.86
CA ILE A 431 6.50 -5.62 25.42
C ILE A 431 6.25 -5.75 26.92
N LEU A 432 5.52 -6.80 27.30
CA LEU A 432 4.93 -6.85 28.65
C LEU A 432 5.98 -7.10 29.73
N TRP A 433 6.96 -7.97 29.47
CA TRP A 433 7.97 -8.46 30.43
C TRP A 433 9.14 -7.51 30.68
N LEU A 434 9.23 -6.40 29.95
CA LEU A 434 10.28 -5.42 30.12
C LEU A 434 10.09 -4.67 31.46
N GLU A 435 11.08 -4.74 32.34
CA GLU A 435 11.09 -4.06 33.65
C GLU A 435 12.06 -2.89 33.69
N GLU A 436 13.24 -3.06 33.10
CA GLU A 436 14.34 -2.10 33.11
C GLU A 436 14.72 -1.70 31.69
N TRP A 437 14.97 -0.41 31.48
CA TRP A 437 15.66 0.10 30.31
C TRP A 437 16.75 1.05 30.78
N THR A 438 17.95 0.86 30.24
CA THR A 438 19.17 1.62 30.57
C THR A 438 19.89 2.02 29.28
N MET A 439 20.49 3.22 29.27
CA MET A 439 21.22 3.76 28.12
C MET A 439 22.57 4.31 28.57
N GLY A 440 23.60 4.07 27.76
CA GLY A 440 24.89 4.75 27.88
C GLY A 440 24.81 6.23 27.51
N THR A 441 25.85 6.98 27.86
CA THR A 441 25.98 8.40 27.50
C THR A 441 26.01 8.59 25.99
N GLY A 442 25.32 9.61 25.47
CA GLY A 442 25.32 9.93 24.03
C GLY A 442 24.43 9.04 23.16
N ALA A 443 23.76 8.02 23.72
CA ALA A 443 22.90 7.11 22.97
C ALA A 443 21.64 7.81 22.41
N MET A 444 21.20 7.37 21.22
CA MET A 444 20.03 7.88 20.48
C MET A 444 20.00 9.42 20.27
N PRO A 445 21.10 10.08 19.88
CA PRO A 445 21.25 11.56 19.91
C PRO A 445 20.44 12.32 18.85
N LYS A 446 19.50 11.66 18.16
CA LYS A 446 18.63 12.21 17.12
C LYS A 446 17.18 11.72 17.26
N LEU A 447 16.79 11.28 18.45
CA LEU A 447 15.45 10.76 18.72
C LEU A 447 14.41 11.90 18.66
N GLU A 448 13.51 11.80 17.69
CA GLU A 448 12.42 12.76 17.42
C GLU A 448 11.08 12.25 17.98
N CYS A 449 10.96 10.95 18.26
CA CYS A 449 9.72 10.36 18.75
C CYS A 449 9.97 9.05 19.52
N LEU A 450 9.52 9.01 20.77
CA LEU A 450 9.46 7.81 21.60
C LEU A 450 7.99 7.41 21.81
N LEU A 451 7.65 6.14 21.54
CA LEU A 451 6.29 5.61 21.66
C LEU A 451 6.29 4.32 22.50
N ILE A 452 5.75 4.38 23.71
CA ILE A 452 5.70 3.24 24.66
C ILE A 452 4.23 2.89 24.95
N ASN A 453 3.68 1.84 24.32
CA ASN A 453 2.22 1.63 24.27
C ASN A 453 1.77 0.15 24.09
N PRO A 454 1.33 -0.57 25.13
CA PRO A 454 1.74 -0.48 26.53
C PRO A 454 3.00 -1.33 26.80
N CYS A 455 3.75 -1.05 27.86
CA CYS A 455 4.82 -1.91 28.38
C CYS A 455 4.62 -2.03 29.89
N ALA A 456 3.89 -3.07 30.31
CA ALA A 456 3.16 -3.05 31.59
C ALA A 456 4.04 -3.07 32.85
N TYR A 457 5.23 -3.67 32.80
CA TYR A 457 6.14 -3.76 33.94
C TYR A 457 7.32 -2.77 33.87
N LEU A 458 7.39 -1.90 32.86
CA LEU A 458 8.52 -0.97 32.67
C LEU A 458 8.50 0.10 33.77
N LYS A 459 9.43 -0.01 34.72
CA LYS A 459 9.44 0.78 35.97
C LYS A 459 9.77 2.25 35.75
N ARG A 460 10.68 2.53 34.81
CA ARG A 460 11.09 3.88 34.39
C ARG A 460 11.67 3.86 32.98
N VAL A 461 11.61 5.01 32.33
CA VAL A 461 12.34 5.35 31.09
C VAL A 461 13.73 5.88 31.50
N PRO A 462 14.81 5.65 30.71
CA PRO A 462 16.12 6.25 30.96
C PRO A 462 16.05 7.77 31.10
N GLU A 463 16.91 8.32 31.96
CA GLU A 463 16.99 9.76 32.27
C GLU A 463 17.79 10.54 31.19
N GLN A 464 18.29 9.85 30.17
CA GLN A 464 19.14 10.34 29.08
C GLN A 464 18.39 10.62 27.76
N LEU A 465 17.05 10.73 27.80
CA LEU A 465 16.14 10.74 26.63
C LEU A 465 15.40 12.07 26.40
#